data_AF-A0A958UHB5-F1
#
_entry.id   AF-A0A958UHB5-F1
#
_cell.length_a   1.000
_cell.length_b   1.000
_cell.length_c   1.000
_cell.angle_alpha   90.00
_cell.angle_beta   90.00
_cell.angle_gamma   90.00
#
_symmetry.space_group_name_H-M   'P 1'
#
loop_
_entity.id
_entity.type
_entity.pdbx_description
1 polymer ?
#
loop_
_entity_poly.entity_id
_entity_poly.type
_entity_poly.pdbx_seq_one_letter_code
_entity_poly.pdbx_strand_id
1 'polypeptide(L)'
;MKKIILTFLIVFSSLFVGQSQEWMTSLEVAKSLAFVQDKLLLVIWEDVSYGQYPILIKTDNGVAYVDDLFKNENVNELIWKHFVPVIISESSYNDLFNEIKGKRNQLYIDKFNDDSIKIMDINGNIINTSLAYYDYLDIEKFISKYALNTSFLKAELTNYKTQQDFNTAYRLGSKYIDFAVLVNDDVRPEIIKLSNYYLKQAEALLSVENSDDLKQKIEFQNIYQDLVLGKPKKVLRQLKRIDSTQVDESDESFIAFLYFTSYLLLKDETNASVWRSKVSLVNLKMTNLILKNNS
;
A
#
# COMPACT_ATOMS: atom_id res chain seq x y z
N MET A 1 -8.21 33.22 38.13
CA MET A 1 -8.28 32.86 36.69
C MET A 1 -7.44 31.63 36.34
N LYS A 2 -6.12 31.58 36.61
CA LYS A 2 -5.29 30.38 36.30
C LYS A 2 -5.78 29.07 36.92
N LYS A 3 -6.30 29.09 38.16
CA LYS A 3 -6.85 27.89 38.83
C LYS A 3 -8.14 27.36 38.18
N ILE A 4 -9.01 28.25 37.70
CA ILE A 4 -10.29 27.88 37.05
C ILE A 4 -10.04 27.24 35.69
N ILE A 5 -9.06 27.76 34.93
CA ILE A 5 -8.65 27.19 33.64
C ILE A 5 -8.07 25.77 33.83
N LEU A 6 -7.24 25.57 34.86
CA LEU A 6 -6.67 24.25 35.16
C LEU A 6 -7.75 23.24 35.56
N THR A 7 -8.75 23.66 36.36
CA THR A 7 -9.89 22.80 36.72
C THR A 7 -10.75 22.45 35.51
N PHE A 8 -10.99 23.40 34.59
CA PHE A 8 -11.72 23.13 33.35
C PHE A 8 -10.98 22.15 32.43
N LEU A 9 -9.65 22.25 32.36
CA LEU A 9 -8.81 21.37 31.53
C LEU A 9 -8.79 19.94 32.07
N ILE A 10 -8.75 19.78 33.40
CA ILE A 10 -8.77 18.48 34.07
C ILE A 10 -10.15 17.81 33.95
N VAL A 11 -11.24 18.59 34.07
CA VAL A 11 -12.61 18.06 33.92
C VAL A 11 -12.90 17.64 32.47
N PHE A 12 -12.41 18.40 31.48
CA PHE A 12 -12.53 17.98 30.07
C PHE A 12 -11.74 16.71 29.76
N SER A 13 -10.56 16.51 30.36
CA SER A 13 -9.80 15.27 30.18
C SER A 13 -10.47 14.04 30.83
N SER A 14 -11.28 14.22 31.88
CA SER A 14 -12.02 13.12 32.52
C SER A 14 -13.32 12.75 31.83
N LEU A 15 -13.79 13.53 30.85
CA LEU A 15 -15.00 13.22 30.07
C LEU A 15 -14.70 12.34 28.84
N PHE A 16 -13.42 12.11 28.50
CA PHE A 16 -12.98 11.22 27.42
C PHE A 16 -12.66 9.80 27.93
N VAL A 17 -13.42 9.30 28.90
CA VAL A 17 -13.29 7.91 29.35
C VAL A 17 -14.12 7.01 28.42
N GLY A 18 -13.45 6.40 27.46
CA GLY A 18 -13.69 5.01 27.06
C GLY A 18 -14.92 4.68 26.23
N GLN A 19 -15.37 5.55 25.33
CA GLN A 19 -16.17 5.08 24.19
C GLN A 19 -15.29 5.03 22.94
N SER A 20 -15.21 3.83 22.35
CA SER A 20 -14.54 3.64 21.07
C SER A 20 -15.13 4.60 20.02
N GLN A 21 -14.27 5.27 19.24
CA GLN A 21 -14.72 6.26 18.26
C GLN A 21 -15.62 5.58 17.21
N GLU A 22 -16.75 6.18 16.84
CA GLU A 22 -17.61 5.62 15.80
C GLU A 22 -16.89 5.59 14.44
N TRP A 23 -17.29 4.67 13.57
CA TRP A 23 -16.77 4.62 12.20
C TRP A 23 -17.11 5.90 11.45
N MET A 24 -16.18 6.39 10.64
CA MET A 24 -16.40 7.62 9.88
C MET A 24 -17.40 7.37 8.75
N THR A 25 -18.16 8.39 8.35
CA THR A 25 -19.09 8.31 7.21
C THR A 25 -18.65 9.15 6.01
N SER A 26 -17.66 10.03 6.21
CA SER A 26 -17.06 10.83 5.15
C SER A 26 -15.71 10.25 4.73
N LEU A 27 -15.66 9.71 3.52
CA LEU A 27 -14.43 9.17 2.92
C LEU A 27 -13.31 10.22 2.85
N GLU A 28 -13.63 11.46 2.49
CA GLU A 28 -12.64 12.53 2.35
C GLU A 28 -12.03 12.96 3.69
N VAL A 29 -12.84 13.03 4.75
CA VAL A 29 -12.34 13.30 6.10
C VAL A 29 -11.51 12.11 6.60
N ALA A 30 -11.96 10.88 6.33
CA ALA A 30 -11.23 9.65 6.68
C ALA A 30 -9.86 9.58 5.99
N LYS A 31 -9.78 9.87 4.69
CA LYS A 31 -8.51 9.94 3.94
C LYS A 31 -7.56 10.97 4.54
N SER A 32 -8.08 12.13 4.94
CA SER A 32 -7.28 13.19 5.56
C SER A 32 -6.77 12.78 6.95
N LEU A 33 -7.59 12.12 7.75
CA LEU A 33 -7.18 11.59 9.05
C LEU A 33 -6.14 10.47 8.92
N ALA A 34 -6.34 9.54 7.97
CA ALA A 34 -5.43 8.44 7.68
C ALA A 34 -4.05 8.95 7.27
N PHE A 35 -4.01 10.00 6.44
CA PHE A 35 -2.78 10.69 6.07
C PHE A 35 -2.05 11.32 7.26
N VAL A 36 -2.78 12.00 8.16
CA VAL A 36 -2.17 12.61 9.35
C VAL A 36 -1.62 11.54 10.29
N GLN A 37 -2.34 10.43 10.45
CA GLN A 37 -1.99 9.34 11.37
C GLN A 37 -1.02 8.30 10.79
N ASP A 38 -0.59 8.44 9.53
CA ASP A 38 0.26 7.47 8.83
C ASP A 38 -0.34 6.05 8.80
N LYS A 39 -1.67 5.97 8.60
CA LYS A 39 -2.48 4.74 8.55
C LYS A 39 -3.10 4.53 7.17
N LEU A 40 -3.52 3.29 6.93
CA LEU A 40 -4.43 2.94 5.84
C LEU A 40 -5.89 3.08 6.29
N LEU A 41 -6.80 3.14 5.32
CA LEU A 41 -8.23 3.11 5.59
C LEU A 41 -8.72 1.66 5.63
N LEU A 42 -9.65 1.40 6.54
CA LEU A 42 -10.47 0.18 6.57
C LEU A 42 -11.88 0.58 6.15
N VAL A 43 -12.33 0.06 5.02
CA VAL A 43 -13.48 0.59 4.30
C VAL A 43 -14.53 -0.51 4.10
N ILE A 44 -15.79 -0.14 4.32
CA ILE A 44 -16.93 -0.99 4.00
C ILE A 44 -18.06 -0.17 3.37
N TRP A 45 -18.89 -0.84 2.58
CA TRP A 45 -20.13 -0.27 2.04
C TRP A 45 -21.20 -0.20 3.12
N GLU A 46 -22.05 0.82 3.01
CA GLU A 46 -23.09 1.14 3.99
C GLU A 46 -24.08 -0.02 4.17
N ASP A 47 -24.52 -0.67 3.10
CA ASP A 47 -25.50 -1.76 3.21
C ASP A 47 -24.99 -2.92 4.08
N VAL A 48 -23.69 -3.18 4.06
CA VAL A 48 -23.05 -4.23 4.86
C VAL A 48 -23.10 -3.89 6.36
N SER A 49 -23.06 -2.59 6.70
CA SER A 49 -23.07 -2.13 8.09
C SER A 49 -24.42 -2.28 8.80
N TYR A 50 -25.51 -2.47 8.04
CA TYR A 50 -26.83 -2.76 8.58
C TYR A 50 -27.05 -4.23 8.96
N GLY A 51 -26.22 -5.12 8.41
CA GLY A 51 -26.25 -6.55 8.68
C GLY A 51 -25.40 -6.98 9.89
N GLN A 52 -25.37 -8.29 10.14
CA GLN A 52 -24.37 -8.89 11.00
C GLN A 52 -23.10 -9.14 10.19
N TYR A 53 -21.96 -8.64 10.65
CA TYR A 53 -20.66 -8.94 10.05
C TYR A 53 -19.82 -9.81 10.99
N PRO A 54 -19.99 -11.14 10.94
CA PRO A 54 -19.36 -12.03 11.90
C PRO A 54 -17.85 -12.17 11.65
N ILE A 55 -17.08 -12.15 12.74
CA ILE A 55 -15.62 -12.26 12.71
C ILE A 55 -15.10 -13.27 13.73
N LEU A 56 -13.85 -13.68 13.52
CA LEU A 56 -13.08 -14.47 14.47
C LEU A 56 -12.06 -13.57 15.17
N ILE A 57 -12.01 -13.66 16.50
CA ILE A 57 -11.02 -13.01 17.37
C ILE A 57 -10.24 -14.09 18.12
N LYS A 58 -8.96 -13.87 18.49
CA LYS A 58 -8.30 -14.75 19.44
C LYS A 58 -8.53 -14.24 20.85
N THR A 59 -8.61 -15.19 21.76
CA THR A 59 -8.77 -15.00 23.20
C THR A 59 -7.78 -15.91 23.91
N ASP A 60 -7.59 -15.68 25.20
CA ASP A 60 -6.72 -16.54 26.04
C ASP A 60 -7.15 -18.02 26.01
N ASN A 61 -8.42 -18.30 25.70
CA ASN A 61 -9.00 -19.63 25.63
C ASN A 61 -9.07 -20.22 24.21
N GLY A 62 -8.52 -19.53 23.19
CA GLY A 62 -8.58 -19.94 21.79
C GLY A 62 -9.31 -18.95 20.89
N VAL A 63 -9.83 -19.40 19.74
CA VAL A 63 -10.57 -18.52 18.81
C VAL A 63 -12.01 -18.37 19.28
N ALA A 64 -12.47 -17.13 19.45
CA ALA A 64 -13.86 -16.81 19.74
C ALA A 64 -14.55 -16.18 18.54
N TYR A 65 -15.87 -16.37 18.49
CA TYR A 65 -16.75 -15.82 17.47
C TYR A 65 -17.39 -14.53 17.98
N VAL A 66 -17.41 -13.50 17.14
CA VAL A 66 -18.15 -12.26 17.39
C VAL A 66 -19.19 -12.14 16.29
N ASP A 67 -20.46 -12.13 16.68
CA ASP A 67 -21.60 -12.11 15.76
C ASP A 67 -21.61 -10.89 14.83
N ASP A 68 -21.11 -9.76 15.32
CA ASP A 68 -21.18 -8.50 14.59
C ASP A 68 -20.00 -7.58 14.93
N LEU A 69 -19.15 -7.34 13.92
CA LEU A 69 -18.02 -6.43 13.96
C LEU A 69 -18.40 -5.03 14.47
N PHE A 70 -19.54 -4.50 14.05
CA PHE A 70 -19.92 -3.11 14.29
C PHE A 70 -20.42 -2.85 15.71
N LYS A 71 -20.77 -3.90 16.45
CA LYS A 71 -21.31 -3.80 17.82
C LYS A 71 -20.28 -4.11 18.90
N ASN A 72 -19.08 -4.56 18.53
CA ASN A 72 -18.04 -4.95 19.49
C ASN A 72 -17.05 -3.81 19.74
N GLU A 73 -17.16 -3.14 20.89
CA GLU A 73 -16.30 -1.99 21.25
C GLU A 73 -14.81 -2.34 21.26
N ASN A 74 -14.43 -3.50 21.81
CA ASN A 74 -13.02 -3.93 21.87
C ASN A 74 -12.42 -4.10 20.46
N VAL A 75 -13.20 -4.66 19.54
CA VAL A 75 -12.76 -4.82 18.15
C VAL A 75 -12.69 -3.45 17.46
N ASN A 76 -13.64 -2.56 17.73
CA ASN A 76 -13.62 -1.21 17.18
C ASN A 76 -12.39 -0.41 17.65
N GLU A 77 -12.03 -0.47 18.94
CA GLU A 77 -10.80 0.13 19.46
C GLU A 77 -9.56 -0.44 18.78
N LEU A 78 -9.52 -1.76 18.60
CA LEU A 78 -8.43 -2.44 17.91
C LEU A 78 -8.31 -1.97 16.45
N ILE A 79 -9.43 -1.82 15.74
CA ILE A 79 -9.43 -1.29 14.37
C ILE A 79 -8.91 0.14 14.34
N TRP A 80 -9.43 1.03 15.19
CA TRP A 80 -8.98 2.43 15.27
C TRP A 80 -7.50 2.57 15.60
N LYS A 81 -6.94 1.64 16.37
CA LYS A 81 -5.51 1.61 16.67
C LYS A 81 -4.66 1.45 15.40
N HIS A 82 -5.13 0.67 14.42
CA HIS A 82 -4.33 0.27 13.25
C HIS A 82 -4.77 0.92 11.93
N PHE A 83 -6.04 1.32 11.83
CA PHE A 83 -6.65 1.87 10.63
C PHE A 83 -7.48 3.12 10.94
N VAL A 84 -7.90 3.80 9.89
CA VAL A 84 -9.04 4.73 9.97
C VAL A 84 -10.26 4.03 9.37
N PRO A 85 -11.23 3.59 10.19
CA PRO A 85 -12.43 2.91 9.70
C PRO A 85 -13.44 3.89 9.11
N VAL A 86 -14.02 3.53 7.97
CA VAL A 86 -15.04 4.32 7.27
C VAL A 86 -16.10 3.45 6.62
N ILE A 87 -17.35 3.86 6.79
CA ILE A 87 -18.52 3.33 6.09
C ILE A 87 -18.82 4.30 4.93
N ILE A 88 -18.81 3.79 3.70
CA ILE A 88 -19.11 4.58 2.51
C ILE A 88 -20.58 4.41 2.14
N SER A 89 -21.29 5.53 2.03
CA SER A 89 -22.69 5.60 1.59
C SER A 89 -22.89 5.00 0.20
N GLU A 90 -23.96 4.22 0.01
CA GLU A 90 -24.31 3.62 -1.29
C GLU A 90 -24.51 4.68 -2.39
N SER A 91 -24.97 5.87 -2.00
CA SER A 91 -25.12 7.00 -2.92
C SER A 91 -23.80 7.44 -3.58
N SER A 92 -22.65 7.13 -2.98
CA SER A 92 -21.32 7.43 -3.53
C SER A 92 -20.85 6.41 -4.56
N TYR A 93 -21.55 5.28 -4.74
CA TYR A 93 -21.13 4.20 -5.62
C TYR A 93 -20.88 4.68 -7.05
N ASN A 94 -21.82 5.43 -7.64
CA ASN A 94 -21.72 5.86 -9.04
C ASN A 94 -20.49 6.74 -9.28
N ASP A 95 -20.21 7.68 -8.39
CA ASP A 95 -19.08 8.59 -8.51
C ASP A 95 -17.75 7.82 -8.39
N LEU A 96 -17.62 7.00 -7.34
CA LEU A 96 -16.42 6.19 -7.10
C LEU A 96 -16.19 5.14 -8.20
N PHE A 97 -17.26 4.51 -8.71
CA PHE A 97 -17.15 3.54 -9.80
C PHE A 97 -16.70 4.21 -11.10
N ASN A 98 -17.22 5.41 -11.41
CA ASN A 98 -16.82 6.15 -12.60
C ASN A 98 -15.33 6.55 -12.56
N GLU A 99 -14.76 6.78 -11.38
CA GLU A 99 -13.32 7.07 -11.24
C GLU A 99 -12.44 5.88 -11.67
N ILE A 100 -12.90 4.64 -11.44
CA ILE A 100 -12.14 3.41 -11.66
C ILE A 100 -12.51 2.67 -12.96
N LYS A 101 -13.69 2.94 -13.53
CA LYS A 101 -14.22 2.28 -14.72
C LYS A 101 -13.25 2.42 -15.91
N GLY A 102 -12.90 1.28 -16.51
CA GLY A 102 -11.95 1.23 -17.64
C GLY A 102 -10.48 1.46 -17.28
N LYS A 103 -10.17 1.79 -16.02
CA LYS A 103 -8.79 2.00 -15.53
C LYS A 103 -8.28 0.84 -14.66
N ARG A 104 -9.18 -0.03 -14.20
CA ARG A 104 -8.89 -1.16 -13.30
C ARG A 104 -9.18 -2.50 -13.95
N ASN A 105 -8.50 -3.53 -13.46
CA ASN A 105 -8.76 -4.91 -13.89
C ASN A 105 -10.01 -5.48 -13.20
N GLN A 106 -10.50 -6.61 -13.70
CA GLN A 106 -11.72 -7.24 -13.18
C GLN A 106 -11.63 -7.56 -11.68
N LEU A 107 -10.51 -8.13 -11.21
CA LEU A 107 -10.34 -8.45 -9.79
C LEU A 107 -10.49 -7.23 -8.86
N TYR A 108 -9.99 -6.07 -9.27
CA TYR A 108 -10.18 -4.83 -8.52
C TYR A 108 -11.65 -4.41 -8.52
N ILE A 109 -12.33 -4.51 -9.68
CA ILE A 109 -13.75 -4.17 -9.80
C ILE A 109 -14.60 -5.11 -8.94
N ASP A 110 -14.32 -6.40 -8.96
CA ASP A 110 -14.98 -7.40 -8.13
C ASP A 110 -14.80 -7.06 -6.64
N LYS A 111 -13.56 -6.78 -6.22
CA LYS A 111 -13.27 -6.36 -4.84
C LYS A 111 -13.94 -5.06 -4.45
N PHE A 112 -14.05 -4.11 -5.38
CA PHE A 112 -14.76 -2.84 -5.14
C PHE A 112 -16.25 -3.09 -4.93
N ASN A 113 -16.86 -3.98 -5.71
CA ASN A 113 -18.30 -4.26 -5.67
C ASN A 113 -18.74 -5.20 -4.53
N ASP A 114 -17.84 -6.04 -4.00
CA ASP A 114 -18.23 -7.03 -3.00
C ASP A 114 -18.49 -6.42 -1.60
N ASP A 115 -19.05 -7.23 -0.69
CA ASP A 115 -19.38 -6.82 0.69
C ASP A 115 -18.19 -6.96 1.66
N SER A 116 -17.03 -7.37 1.18
CA SER A 116 -15.88 -7.62 2.04
C SER A 116 -15.16 -6.32 2.41
N ILE A 117 -14.46 -6.30 3.55
CA ILE A 117 -13.65 -5.15 3.95
C ILE A 117 -12.59 -4.83 2.88
N LYS A 118 -12.47 -3.55 2.52
CA LYS A 118 -11.43 -3.02 1.65
C LYS A 118 -10.37 -2.28 2.47
N ILE A 119 -9.11 -2.54 2.18
CA ILE A 119 -7.98 -1.76 2.68
C ILE A 119 -7.59 -0.78 1.60
N MET A 120 -7.66 0.51 1.91
CA MET A 120 -7.40 1.56 0.93
C MET A 120 -6.25 2.46 1.37
N ASP A 121 -5.48 2.93 0.41
CA ASP A 121 -4.56 4.05 0.65
C ASP A 121 -5.30 5.38 0.69
N ILE A 122 -4.61 6.45 1.07
CA ILE A 122 -5.21 7.78 1.23
C ILE A 122 -5.72 8.40 -0.08
N ASN A 123 -5.32 7.86 -1.23
CA ASN A 123 -5.76 8.30 -2.54
C ASN A 123 -6.97 7.49 -3.04
N GLY A 124 -7.49 6.59 -2.21
CA GLY A 124 -8.69 5.82 -2.50
C GLY A 124 -8.44 4.52 -3.28
N ASN A 125 -7.20 4.01 -3.31
CA ASN A 125 -6.89 2.80 -4.05
C ASN A 125 -6.94 1.57 -3.15
N ILE A 126 -7.71 0.56 -3.55
CA ILE A 126 -7.82 -0.72 -2.82
C ILE A 126 -6.53 -1.54 -2.99
N ILE A 127 -5.98 -2.00 -1.87
CA ILE A 127 -4.78 -2.84 -1.78
C ILE A 127 -5.15 -4.31 -1.81
N ASN A 128 -6.07 -4.74 -0.95
CA ASN A 128 -6.44 -6.15 -0.71
C ASN A 128 -7.36 -6.73 -1.80
N THR A 129 -6.90 -6.66 -3.05
CA THR A 129 -7.63 -7.07 -4.26
C THR A 129 -7.59 -8.58 -4.52
N SER A 130 -6.85 -9.35 -3.74
CA SER A 130 -6.92 -10.81 -3.81
C SER A 130 -8.23 -11.31 -3.21
N LEU A 131 -8.90 -12.23 -3.91
CA LEU A 131 -10.09 -12.91 -3.41
C LEU A 131 -9.71 -13.75 -2.19
N ALA A 132 -10.29 -13.42 -1.04
CA ALA A 132 -10.20 -14.24 0.15
C ALA A 132 -11.61 -14.74 0.47
N TYR A 133 -11.91 -15.97 0.02
CA TYR A 133 -13.12 -16.69 0.40
C TYR A 133 -12.87 -17.29 1.78
N TYR A 134 -13.18 -16.53 2.83
CA TYR A 134 -13.31 -17.10 4.16
C TYR A 134 -14.76 -16.92 4.60
N ASP A 135 -15.34 -17.99 5.17
CA ASP A 135 -16.69 -17.94 5.75
C ASP A 135 -16.77 -16.89 6.88
N TYR A 136 -15.63 -16.63 7.55
CA TYR A 136 -15.48 -15.59 8.58
C TYR A 136 -14.12 -14.90 8.50
N LEU A 137 -14.10 -13.59 8.75
CA LEU A 137 -12.85 -12.81 8.79
C LEU A 137 -12.12 -13.02 10.13
N ASP A 138 -10.89 -13.52 10.09
CA ASP A 138 -9.97 -13.50 11.23
C ASP A 138 -9.35 -12.10 11.36
N ILE A 139 -9.88 -11.29 12.29
CA ILE A 139 -9.55 -9.86 12.36
C ILE A 139 -8.09 -9.64 12.75
N GLU A 140 -7.52 -10.50 13.60
CA GLU A 140 -6.12 -10.39 14.01
C GLU A 140 -5.16 -10.70 12.87
N LYS A 141 -5.42 -11.78 12.11
CA LYS A 141 -4.63 -12.07 10.90
C LYS A 141 -4.75 -10.93 9.89
N PHE A 142 -5.97 -10.40 9.72
CA PHE A 142 -6.22 -9.29 8.80
C PHE A 142 -5.46 -8.02 9.19
N ILE A 143 -5.53 -7.63 10.47
CA ILE A 143 -4.75 -6.50 11.02
C ILE A 143 -3.25 -6.77 10.86
N SER A 144 -2.76 -7.94 11.25
CA SER A 144 -1.34 -8.28 11.15
C SER A 144 -0.82 -8.19 9.71
N LYS A 145 -1.67 -8.47 8.72
CA LYS A 145 -1.33 -8.39 7.31
C LYS A 145 -1.33 -6.95 6.78
N TYR A 146 -2.33 -6.14 7.18
CA TYR A 146 -2.61 -4.85 6.55
C TYR A 146 -2.34 -3.61 7.42
N ALA A 147 -1.99 -3.75 8.70
CA ALA A 147 -1.67 -2.63 9.59
C ALA A 147 -0.29 -2.03 9.27
N LEU A 148 -0.16 -1.51 8.05
CA LEU A 148 1.06 -0.96 7.49
C LEU A 148 1.19 0.51 7.88
N ASN A 149 2.36 0.89 8.41
CA ASN A 149 2.69 2.28 8.69
C ASN A 149 3.08 3.00 7.39
N THR A 150 2.31 4.03 7.00
CA THR A 150 2.48 4.73 5.71
C THR A 150 3.40 5.95 5.79
N SER A 151 4.07 6.20 6.92
CA SER A 151 4.98 7.35 7.10
C SER A 151 6.13 7.37 6.09
N PHE A 152 6.59 6.19 5.66
CA PHE A 152 7.60 6.04 4.61
C PHE A 152 7.15 6.61 3.25
N LEU A 153 5.84 6.67 3.01
CA LEU A 153 5.21 7.16 1.78
C LEU A 153 4.79 8.63 1.87
N LYS A 154 4.83 9.24 3.05
CA LYS A 154 4.16 10.52 3.37
C LYS A 154 4.49 11.64 2.39
N ALA A 155 5.78 11.80 2.06
CA ALA A 155 6.22 12.83 1.12
C ALA A 155 5.60 12.64 -0.28
N GLU A 156 5.66 11.43 -0.84
CA GLU A 156 5.15 11.18 -2.19
C GLU A 156 3.62 11.14 -2.25
N LEU A 157 2.98 10.68 -1.18
CA LEU A 157 1.53 10.79 -1.01
C LEU A 157 1.08 12.25 -1.00
N THR A 158 1.83 13.13 -0.33
CA THR A 158 1.57 14.59 -0.31
C THR A 158 1.72 15.16 -1.72
N ASN A 159 2.85 14.89 -2.36
CA ASN A 159 3.16 15.41 -3.70
C ASN A 159 2.08 15.03 -4.72
N TYR A 160 1.68 13.75 -4.74
CA TYR A 160 0.63 13.26 -5.63
C TYR A 160 -0.75 13.86 -5.33
N LYS A 161 -1.11 14.00 -4.05
CA LYS A 161 -2.38 14.62 -3.65
C LYS A 161 -2.44 16.10 -4.06
N THR A 162 -1.32 16.82 -3.97
CA THR A 162 -1.24 18.23 -4.35
C THR A 162 -1.29 18.42 -5.86
N GLN A 163 -0.59 17.58 -6.63
CA GLN A 163 -0.51 17.69 -8.08
C GLN A 163 -0.38 16.30 -8.70
N GLN A 164 -1.31 15.95 -9.59
CA GLN A 164 -1.26 14.69 -10.34
C GLN A 164 -0.65 14.92 -11.72
N ASP A 165 0.64 14.63 -11.84
CA ASP A 165 1.37 14.65 -13.10
C ASP A 165 2.26 13.40 -13.22
N PHE A 166 3.01 13.30 -14.32
CA PHE A 166 3.93 12.19 -14.53
C PHE A 166 4.89 11.99 -13.34
N ASN A 167 5.51 13.06 -12.85
CA ASN A 167 6.58 12.98 -11.86
C ASN A 167 6.03 12.53 -10.50
N THR A 168 4.90 13.09 -10.07
CA THR A 168 4.31 12.73 -8.78
C THR A 168 3.75 11.31 -8.81
N ALA A 169 3.12 10.89 -9.91
CA ALA A 169 2.66 9.52 -10.10
C ALA A 169 3.83 8.52 -10.15
N TYR A 170 4.88 8.82 -10.92
CA TYR A 170 6.06 7.99 -11.08
C TYR A 170 6.80 7.80 -9.75
N ARG A 171 7.02 8.90 -9.01
CA ARG A 171 7.71 8.85 -7.71
C ARG A 171 6.90 8.07 -6.68
N LEU A 172 5.58 8.27 -6.63
CA LEU A 172 4.73 7.51 -5.72
C LEU A 172 4.72 6.01 -6.07
N GLY A 173 4.57 5.66 -7.35
CA GLY A 173 4.67 4.28 -7.82
C GLY A 173 6.01 3.64 -7.42
N SER A 174 7.12 4.29 -7.75
CA SER A 174 8.47 3.84 -7.38
C SER A 174 8.63 3.66 -5.86
N LYS A 175 8.11 4.61 -5.07
CA LYS A 175 8.18 4.56 -3.60
C LYS A 175 7.38 3.41 -3.01
N TYR A 176 6.26 3.03 -3.65
CA TYR A 176 5.53 1.83 -3.26
C TYR A 176 6.32 0.54 -3.54
N ILE A 177 7.21 0.50 -4.55
CA ILE A 177 8.12 -0.65 -4.74
C ILE A 177 9.11 -0.75 -3.59
N ASP A 178 9.73 0.37 -3.20
CA ASP A 178 10.61 0.41 -2.02
C ASP A 178 9.87 -0.03 -0.76
N PHE A 179 8.64 0.45 -0.58
CA PHE A 179 7.79 0.07 0.54
C PHE A 179 7.47 -1.43 0.53
N ALA A 180 7.26 -2.03 -0.65
CA ALA A 180 7.03 -3.47 -0.79
C ALA A 180 8.22 -4.33 -0.29
N VAL A 181 9.44 -3.78 -0.26
CA VAL A 181 10.61 -4.44 0.34
C VAL A 181 10.55 -4.42 1.88
N LEU A 182 9.79 -3.52 2.48
CA LEU A 182 9.70 -3.36 3.94
C LEU A 182 8.52 -4.10 4.57
N VAL A 183 7.57 -4.57 3.76
CA VAL A 183 6.36 -5.25 4.23
C VAL A 183 6.50 -6.78 4.19
N ASN A 184 5.58 -7.45 4.87
CA ASN A 184 5.47 -8.91 4.90
C ASN A 184 5.32 -9.49 3.49
N ASP A 185 5.76 -10.74 3.32
CA ASP A 185 5.74 -11.49 2.06
C ASP A 185 4.34 -11.69 1.51
N ASP A 186 3.35 -11.88 2.38
CA ASP A 186 1.95 -12.11 2.03
C ASP A 186 1.23 -10.88 1.46
N VAL A 187 1.61 -9.66 1.86
CA VAL A 187 1.04 -8.39 1.38
C VAL A 187 1.86 -7.76 0.25
N ARG A 188 3.15 -8.11 0.14
CA ARG A 188 4.08 -7.57 -0.87
C ARG A 188 3.51 -7.61 -2.30
N PRO A 189 2.91 -8.71 -2.80
CA PRO A 189 2.32 -8.73 -4.14
C PRO A 189 1.22 -7.69 -4.35
N GLU A 190 0.46 -7.37 -3.31
CA GLU A 190 -0.63 -6.38 -3.37
C GLU A 190 -0.10 -4.95 -3.38
N ILE A 191 0.95 -4.67 -2.60
CA ILE A 191 1.64 -3.38 -2.65
C ILE A 191 2.30 -3.18 -4.02
N ILE A 192 2.90 -4.22 -4.61
CA ILE A 192 3.44 -4.16 -5.98
C ILE A 192 2.34 -3.90 -7.02
N LYS A 193 1.15 -4.49 -6.88
CA LYS A 193 0.01 -4.18 -7.75
C LYS A 193 -0.39 -2.72 -7.64
N LEU A 194 -0.41 -2.14 -6.43
CA LEU A 194 -0.70 -0.72 -6.22
C LEU A 194 0.37 0.17 -6.85
N SER A 195 1.66 -0.15 -6.66
CA SER A 195 2.77 0.52 -7.35
C SER A 195 2.55 0.56 -8.87
N ASN A 196 2.27 -0.60 -9.47
CA ASN A 196 2.06 -0.71 -10.91
C ASN A 196 0.88 0.14 -11.39
N TYR A 197 -0.18 0.28 -10.58
CA TYR A 197 -1.26 1.19 -10.92
C TYR A 197 -0.77 2.64 -11.01
N TYR A 198 0.01 3.12 -10.05
CA TYR A 198 0.57 4.47 -10.09
C TYR A 198 1.54 4.69 -11.25
N LEU A 199 2.35 3.69 -11.59
CA LEU A 199 3.24 3.78 -12.76
C LEU A 199 2.46 3.83 -14.08
N LYS A 200 1.34 3.10 -14.20
CA LYS A 200 0.43 3.23 -15.35
C LYS A 200 -0.25 4.58 -15.42
N GLN A 201 -0.60 5.16 -14.28
CA GLN A 201 -1.11 6.53 -14.22
C GLN A 201 -0.04 7.52 -14.69
N ALA A 202 1.23 7.34 -14.28
CA ALA A 202 2.33 8.13 -14.79
C ALA A 202 2.46 8.01 -16.31
N GLU A 203 2.44 6.78 -16.85
CA GLU A 203 2.49 6.51 -18.28
C GLU A 203 1.37 7.21 -19.05
N ALA A 204 0.14 7.17 -18.53
CA ALA A 204 -1.02 7.83 -19.13
C ALA A 204 -0.93 9.37 -19.13
N LEU A 205 -0.07 9.95 -18.30
CA LEU A 205 0.15 11.40 -18.19
C LEU A 205 1.34 11.88 -19.04
N LEU A 206 1.99 11.00 -19.82
CA LEU A 206 3.07 11.37 -20.72
C LEU A 206 2.57 12.19 -21.90
N SER A 207 3.25 13.31 -22.19
CA SER A 207 3.10 14.02 -23.46
C SER A 207 3.87 13.29 -24.58
N VAL A 208 3.42 13.45 -25.82
CA VAL A 208 4.03 12.79 -27.00
C VAL A 208 5.50 13.16 -27.19
N GLU A 209 5.92 14.36 -26.77
CA GLU A 209 7.27 14.90 -27.01
C GLU A 209 8.36 14.36 -26.06
N ASN A 210 8.00 13.87 -24.87
CA ASN A 210 8.96 13.41 -23.83
C ASN A 210 8.85 11.89 -23.55
N SER A 211 8.41 11.13 -24.56
CA SER A 211 7.91 9.77 -24.43
C SER A 211 8.97 8.74 -24.00
N ASP A 212 10.13 8.72 -24.65
CA ASP A 212 10.93 7.49 -24.69
C ASP A 212 11.80 7.30 -23.44
N ASP A 213 12.52 8.34 -23.00
CA ASP A 213 13.33 8.29 -21.77
C ASP A 213 12.46 8.02 -20.52
N LEU A 214 11.30 8.66 -20.46
CA LEU A 214 10.37 8.50 -19.33
C LEU A 214 9.70 7.12 -19.33
N LYS A 215 9.41 6.55 -20.51
CA LYS A 215 8.96 5.15 -20.63
C LYS A 215 10.04 4.18 -20.20
N GLN A 216 11.31 4.44 -20.54
CA GLN A 216 12.43 3.60 -20.12
C GLN A 216 12.56 3.60 -18.58
N LYS A 217 12.39 4.76 -17.93
CA LYS A 217 12.34 4.83 -16.46
C LYS A 217 11.22 3.97 -15.87
N ILE A 218 10.02 4.01 -16.45
CA ILE A 218 8.91 3.13 -16.03
C ILE A 218 9.28 1.65 -16.27
N GLU A 219 9.93 1.31 -17.38
CA GLU A 219 10.39 -0.05 -17.67
C GLU A 219 11.36 -0.55 -16.59
N PHE A 220 12.33 0.26 -16.18
CA PHE A 220 13.24 -0.11 -15.10
C PHE A 220 12.51 -0.35 -13.78
N GLN A 221 11.48 0.45 -13.45
CA GLN A 221 10.65 0.20 -12.27
C GLN A 221 9.83 -1.09 -12.39
N ASN A 222 9.34 -1.44 -13.58
CA ASN A 222 8.65 -2.71 -13.81
C ASN A 222 9.60 -3.91 -13.63
N ILE A 223 10.86 -3.78 -14.06
CA ILE A 223 11.90 -4.78 -13.80
C ILE A 223 12.20 -4.85 -12.29
N TYR A 224 12.23 -3.71 -11.61
CA TYR A 224 12.44 -3.69 -10.16
C TYR A 224 11.32 -4.38 -9.39
N GLN A 225 10.06 -4.24 -9.81
CA GLN A 225 8.95 -5.01 -9.22
C GLN A 225 9.17 -6.53 -9.34
N ASP A 226 9.61 -7.02 -10.51
CA ASP A 226 9.91 -8.44 -10.70
C ASP A 226 11.06 -8.90 -9.78
N LEU A 227 12.05 -8.04 -9.53
CA LEU A 227 13.14 -8.32 -8.57
C LEU A 227 12.61 -8.45 -7.13
N VAL A 228 11.79 -7.49 -6.68
CA VAL A 228 11.20 -7.49 -5.33
C VAL A 228 10.29 -8.70 -5.11
N LEU A 229 9.63 -9.17 -6.17
CA LEU A 229 8.82 -10.40 -6.18
C LEU A 229 9.65 -11.69 -6.32
N GLY A 230 10.99 -11.63 -6.22
CA GLY A 230 11.85 -12.81 -6.22
C GLY A 230 11.96 -13.49 -7.58
N LYS A 231 11.89 -12.75 -8.69
CA LYS A 231 11.97 -13.29 -10.06
C LYS A 231 13.28 -12.92 -10.78
N PRO A 232 14.47 -13.25 -10.23
CA PRO A 232 15.74 -12.77 -10.73
C PRO A 232 16.05 -13.22 -12.18
N LYS A 233 15.63 -14.42 -12.57
CA LYS A 233 15.82 -14.90 -13.96
C LYS A 233 15.04 -14.06 -14.98
N LYS A 234 13.83 -13.60 -14.59
CA LYS A 234 13.01 -12.74 -15.44
C LYS A 234 13.66 -11.36 -15.58
N VAL A 235 14.13 -10.81 -14.46
CA VAL A 235 14.88 -9.54 -14.41
C VAL A 235 16.09 -9.57 -15.33
N LEU A 236 16.97 -10.57 -15.20
CA LEU A 236 18.15 -10.68 -16.06
C LEU A 236 17.80 -10.80 -17.55
N ARG A 237 16.68 -11.47 -17.88
CA ARG A 237 16.21 -11.56 -19.27
C ARG A 237 15.67 -10.23 -19.79
N GLN A 238 14.98 -9.45 -18.97
CA GLN A 238 14.51 -8.11 -19.33
C GLN A 238 15.69 -7.17 -19.54
N LEU A 239 16.62 -7.11 -18.58
CA LEU A 239 17.80 -6.24 -18.68
C LEU A 239 18.66 -6.52 -19.92
N LYS A 240 18.79 -7.79 -20.34
CA LYS A 240 19.53 -8.16 -21.56
C LYS A 240 18.88 -7.70 -22.87
N ARG A 241 17.59 -7.35 -22.85
CA ARG A 241 16.84 -6.88 -24.04
C ARG A 241 16.91 -5.37 -24.19
N ILE A 242 17.34 -4.65 -23.15
CA ILE A 242 17.50 -3.21 -23.18
C ILE A 242 18.75 -2.89 -24.00
N ASP A 243 18.61 -2.01 -24.97
CA ASP A 243 19.73 -1.53 -25.77
C ASP A 243 20.62 -0.63 -24.90
N SER A 244 21.83 -1.12 -24.59
CA SER A 244 22.79 -0.39 -23.76
C SER A 244 23.23 0.95 -24.35
N THR A 245 23.01 1.19 -25.66
CA THR A 245 23.35 2.46 -26.31
C THR A 245 22.32 3.56 -26.07
N GLN A 246 21.14 3.21 -25.57
CA GLN A 246 20.01 4.12 -25.31
C GLN A 246 19.77 4.33 -23.81
N VAL A 247 20.68 3.88 -22.95
CA VAL A 247 20.55 4.03 -21.50
C VAL A 247 21.26 5.32 -21.08
N ASP A 248 20.55 6.17 -20.36
CA ASP A 248 21.11 7.38 -19.76
C ASP A 248 22.12 7.01 -18.65
N GLU A 249 23.24 7.71 -18.57
CA GLU A 249 24.29 7.49 -17.56
C GLU A 249 23.74 7.56 -16.12
N SER A 250 22.70 8.36 -15.89
CA SER A 250 22.03 8.49 -14.58
C SER A 250 21.34 7.21 -14.11
N ASP A 251 21.02 6.28 -15.01
CA ASP A 251 20.37 5.00 -14.69
C ASP A 251 21.39 3.86 -14.45
N GLU A 252 22.67 4.06 -14.74
CA GLU A 252 23.70 3.01 -14.63
C GLU A 252 23.77 2.39 -13.22
N SER A 253 23.70 3.21 -12.18
CA SER A 253 23.77 2.70 -10.80
C SER A 253 22.54 1.88 -10.42
N PHE A 254 21.37 2.24 -10.97
CA PHE A 254 20.14 1.49 -10.75
C PHE A 254 20.17 0.15 -11.49
N ILE A 255 20.62 0.14 -12.74
CA ILE A 255 20.81 -1.09 -13.54
C ILE A 255 21.83 -2.01 -12.87
N ALA A 256 22.95 -1.46 -12.40
CA ALA A 256 23.95 -2.22 -11.65
C ALA A 256 23.33 -2.87 -10.40
N PHE A 257 22.49 -2.13 -9.67
CA PHE A 257 21.74 -2.67 -8.53
C PHE A 257 20.82 -3.84 -8.93
N LEU A 258 20.09 -3.73 -10.05
CA LEU A 258 19.19 -4.78 -10.54
C LEU A 258 19.96 -6.05 -10.92
N TYR A 259 21.08 -5.91 -11.66
CA TYR A 259 21.96 -7.03 -11.99
C TYR A 259 22.57 -7.67 -10.74
N PHE A 260 23.19 -6.86 -9.89
CA PHE A 260 23.85 -7.29 -8.66
C PHE A 260 22.91 -8.13 -7.78
N THR A 261 21.73 -7.58 -7.47
CA THR A 261 20.76 -8.24 -6.61
C THR A 261 20.19 -9.50 -7.26
N SER A 262 19.97 -9.50 -8.58
CA SER A 262 19.49 -10.67 -9.30
C SER A 262 20.48 -11.83 -9.25
N TYR A 263 21.77 -11.56 -9.43
CA TYR A 263 22.80 -12.60 -9.35
C TYR A 263 22.93 -13.14 -7.92
N LEU A 264 22.86 -12.28 -6.90
CA LEU A 264 22.87 -12.74 -5.51
C LEU A 264 21.65 -13.61 -5.15
N LEU A 265 20.45 -13.27 -5.63
CA LEU A 265 19.27 -14.12 -5.47
C LEU A 265 19.44 -15.50 -6.14
N LEU A 266 20.29 -15.58 -7.18
CA LEU A 266 20.65 -16.82 -7.86
C LEU A 266 21.87 -17.51 -7.25
N LYS A 267 22.46 -16.95 -6.19
CA LYS A 267 23.71 -17.42 -5.55
C LYS A 267 24.92 -17.43 -6.52
N ASP A 268 24.92 -16.53 -7.49
CA ASP A 268 25.99 -16.37 -8.49
C ASP A 268 26.92 -15.20 -8.10
N GLU A 269 27.80 -15.47 -7.13
CA GLU A 269 28.72 -14.48 -6.57
C GLU A 269 29.73 -13.96 -7.62
N THR A 270 30.09 -14.79 -8.59
CA THR A 270 31.04 -14.43 -9.66
C THR A 270 30.48 -13.31 -10.51
N ASN A 271 29.25 -13.47 -11.02
CA ASN A 271 28.60 -12.43 -11.81
C ASN A 271 28.15 -11.24 -10.96
N ALA A 272 27.75 -11.45 -9.69
CA ALA A 272 27.42 -10.36 -8.79
C ALA A 272 28.63 -9.43 -8.55
N SER A 273 29.83 -10.00 -8.35
CA SER A 273 31.03 -9.22 -8.04
C SER A 273 31.39 -8.18 -9.11
N VAL A 274 31.05 -8.44 -10.38
CA VAL A 274 31.26 -7.51 -11.51
C VAL A 274 30.50 -6.19 -11.32
N TRP A 275 29.33 -6.22 -10.66
CA TRP A 275 28.46 -5.06 -10.50
C TRP A 275 28.65 -4.33 -9.18
N ARG A 276 29.26 -4.98 -8.18
CA ARG A 276 29.27 -4.53 -6.78
C ARG A 276 29.80 -3.11 -6.58
N SER A 277 30.87 -2.72 -7.30
CA SER A 277 31.49 -1.39 -7.17
C SER A 277 30.61 -0.25 -7.70
N LYS A 278 29.60 -0.56 -8.51
CA LYS A 278 28.67 0.41 -9.12
C LYS A 278 27.38 0.59 -8.30
N VAL A 279 27.19 -0.22 -7.26
CA VAL A 279 25.98 -0.19 -6.43
C VAL A 279 26.17 0.77 -5.25
N SER A 280 25.25 1.72 -5.10
CA SER A 280 25.26 2.66 -3.97
C SER A 280 25.05 1.95 -2.62
N LEU A 281 25.49 2.57 -1.52
CA LEU A 281 25.29 2.02 -0.18
C LEU A 281 23.81 1.82 0.17
N VAL A 282 22.94 2.71 -0.30
CA VAL A 282 21.48 2.60 -0.12
C VAL A 282 20.96 1.35 -0.83
N ASN A 283 21.38 1.15 -2.08
CA ASN A 283 20.99 -0.01 -2.86
C ASN A 283 21.54 -1.32 -2.29
N LEU A 284 22.75 -1.32 -1.70
CA LEU A 284 23.27 -2.50 -0.97
C LEU A 284 22.39 -2.87 0.24
N LYS A 285 21.85 -1.89 0.98
CA LYS A 285 20.90 -2.16 2.06
C LYS A 285 19.60 -2.76 1.52
N MET A 286 19.08 -2.22 0.41
CA MET A 286 17.89 -2.75 -0.26
C MET A 286 18.13 -4.18 -0.77
N THR A 287 19.29 -4.46 -1.35
CA THR A 287 19.70 -5.82 -1.75
C THR A 287 19.59 -6.79 -0.58
N ASN A 288 20.15 -6.45 0.58
CA ASN A 288 20.10 -7.33 1.76
C ASN A 288 18.67 -7.59 2.24
N LEU A 289 17.80 -6.57 2.20
CA LEU A 289 16.38 -6.73 2.55
C LEU A 289 15.67 -7.64 1.54
N ILE A 290 15.89 -7.44 0.24
CA ILE A 290 15.31 -8.28 -0.82
C ILE A 290 15.78 -9.72 -0.68
N LEU A 291 17.06 -9.95 -0.40
CA LEU A 291 17.60 -11.29 -0.16
C LEU A 291 16.92 -11.94 1.03
N LYS A 292 16.86 -11.26 2.19
CA LYS A 292 16.20 -11.77 3.40
C LYS A 292 14.73 -12.14 3.13
N ASN A 293 14.05 -11.31 2.36
CA ASN A 293 12.63 -11.46 2.04
C ASN A 293 12.29 -12.57 1.03
N ASN A 294 13.32 -13.09 0.34
CA ASN A 294 13.19 -14.13 -0.68
C ASN A 294 14.13 -15.34 -0.40
N SER A 295 14.66 -15.42 0.83
CA SER A 295 15.50 -16.54 1.31
C SER A 295 14.65 -17.68 1.87
#